data_AF-U4VK76-F1
#
_entry.id   AF-U4VK76-F1
#
_cell.length_a   1.000
_cell.length_b   1.000
_cell.length_c   1.000
_cell.angle_alpha   90.00
_cell.angle_beta   90.00
_cell.angle_gamma   90.00
#
_symmetry.space_group_name_H-M   'P 1'
#
loop_
_entity.id
_entity.type
_entity.pdbx_description
1 polymer ?
#
loop_
_entity_poly.entity_id
_entity_poly.type
_entity_poly.pdbx_seq_one_letter_code
_entity_poly.pdbx_strand_id
1 'polypeptide(L)' 'MAQALTRQELSQVSAARICETDQPSISKILAGRHLNVSAEKLFSWLNALGWDVEITLKRNPNAGSGALSVKLDE' A
#
# COMPACT_ATOMS: atom_id res chain seq x y z
N MET A 1 -2.38 3.48 0.76
CA MET A 1 -3.46 2.61 1.24
C MET A 1 -4.56 3.38 1.97
N ALA A 2 -4.31 4.06 3.09
CA ALA A 2 -5.36 4.84 3.77
C ALA A 2 -6.05 5.87 2.86
N GLN A 3 -5.26 6.64 2.11
CA GLN A 3 -5.78 7.62 1.14
C GLN A 3 -6.59 6.95 0.01
N ALA A 4 -6.18 5.78 -0.46
CA ALA A 4 -6.92 5.00 -1.47
C ALA A 4 -8.31 4.62 -0.96
N LEU A 5 -8.43 4.20 0.30
CA LEU A 5 -9.71 3.88 0.93
C LEU A 5 -10.57 5.12 1.13
N THR A 6 -10.00 6.22 1.60
CA THR A 6 -10.73 7.48 1.81
C THR A 6 -11.30 8.02 0.51
N ARG A 7 -10.54 7.98 -0.59
CA ARG A 7 -10.97 8.48 -1.90
C ARG A 7 -12.18 7.71 -2.48
N GLN A 8 -12.33 6.44 -2.12
CA GLN A 8 -13.45 5.60 -2.54
C GLN A 8 -14.51 5.40 -1.43
N GLU A 9 -14.40 6.12 -0.30
CA GLU A 9 -15.30 6.00 0.85
C GLU A 9 -15.48 4.55 1.36
N LEU A 10 -14.44 3.72 1.21
CA LEU A 10 -14.51 2.30 1.49
C LEU A 10 -14.34 2.01 2.99
N SER A 11 -15.25 1.19 3.51
CA SER A 11 -15.04 0.52 4.80
C SER A 11 -13.86 -0.47 4.71
N GLN A 12 -13.23 -0.77 5.85
CA GLN A 12 -12.15 -1.77 5.89
C GLN A 12 -12.62 -3.16 5.41
N VAL A 13 -13.89 -3.51 5.64
CA VAL A 13 -14.49 -4.78 5.21
C VAL A 13 -14.64 -4.81 3.68
N SER A 14 -15.14 -3.72 3.10
CA SER A 14 -15.28 -3.59 1.63
C SER A 14 -13.91 -3.62 0.95
N ALA A 15 -12.93 -2.91 1.51
CA ALA A 15 -11.56 -2.93 1.02
C ALA A 15 -10.94 -4.33 1.09
N ALA A 16 -11.17 -5.08 2.18
CA ALA A 16 -10.69 -6.45 2.31
C ALA A 16 -11.24 -7.38 1.22
N ARG A 17 -12.52 -7.20 0.86
CA ARG A 17 -13.15 -7.93 -0.24
C ARG A 17 -12.52 -7.62 -1.60
N ILE A 18 -12.30 -6.32 -1.89
CA ILE A 18 -11.65 -5.88 -3.14
C ILE A 18 -10.21 -6.39 -3.22
N CYS A 19 -9.50 -6.36 -2.10
CA CYS A 19 -8.11 -6.77 -1.98
C CYS A 19 -7.93 -8.30 -1.80
N GLU A 20 -9.01 -9.08 -1.88
CA GLU A 20 -9.03 -10.54 -1.70
C GLU A 20 -8.26 -11.01 -0.45
N THR A 21 -8.54 -10.35 0.68
CA THR A 21 -7.86 -10.58 1.97
C THR A 21 -8.85 -10.50 3.13
N ASP A 22 -8.40 -10.83 4.34
CA ASP A 22 -9.19 -10.61 5.55
C ASP A 22 -9.14 -9.15 6.03
N GLN A 23 -10.22 -8.70 6.69
CA GLN A 23 -10.32 -7.34 7.26
C GLN A 23 -9.25 -7.04 8.33
N PRO A 24 -8.83 -7.98 9.20
CA PRO A 24 -7.71 -7.75 10.12
C PRO A 24 -6.41 -7.34 9.42
N SER A 25 -6.12 -7.87 8.25
CA SER A 25 -4.93 -7.53 7.45
C SER A 25 -4.98 -6.08 6.96
N ILE A 26 -6.14 -5.63 6.49
CA ILE A 26 -6.36 -4.21 6.12
C ILE A 26 -6.21 -3.32 7.35
N SER A 27 -6.82 -3.69 8.49
CA SER A 27 -6.74 -2.92 9.73
C SER A 27 -5.31 -2.73 10.24
N LYS A 28 -4.49 -3.80 10.22
CA LYS A 28 -3.08 -3.74 10.63
C LYS A 28 -2.26 -2.78 9.76
N ILE A 29 -2.47 -2.81 8.44
CA ILE A 29 -1.79 -1.92 7.51
C ILE A 29 -2.18 -0.46 7.73
N LEU A 30 -3.47 -0.18 7.93
CA LEU A 30 -3.94 1.17 8.22
C LEU A 30 -3.43 1.69 9.57
N ALA A 31 -3.26 0.82 10.55
CA ALA A 31 -2.70 1.15 11.85
C ALA A 31 -1.16 1.33 11.83
N GLY A 32 -0.50 1.13 10.68
CA GLY A 32 0.96 1.21 10.57
C GLY A 32 1.69 0.13 11.39
N ARG A 33 1.01 -0.94 11.80
CA ARG A 33 1.57 -2.00 12.64
C ARG A 33 2.03 -3.16 11.77
N HIS A 34 3.31 -3.53 11.90
CA HIS A 34 3.96 -4.72 11.35
C HIS A 34 3.40 -5.17 9.99
N LEU A 35 4.00 -4.66 8.92
CA LEU A 35 3.80 -5.10 7.54
C LEU A 35 4.29 -6.55 7.39
N ASN A 36 3.52 -7.54 7.88
CA ASN A 36 3.66 -8.94 7.48
C ASN A 36 3.13 -9.19 6.05
N VAL A 37 2.84 -8.12 5.32
CA VAL A 37 2.38 -8.15 3.94
C VAL A 37 3.57 -7.77 3.07
N SER A 38 3.87 -8.61 2.08
CA SER A 38 4.93 -8.34 1.12
C SER A 38 4.62 -7.06 0.33
N ALA A 39 5.67 -6.40 -0.17
CA ALA A 39 5.51 -5.25 -1.05
C ALA A 39 4.64 -5.61 -2.28
N GLU A 40 4.83 -6.80 -2.85
CA GLU A 40 4.03 -7.30 -3.97
C GLU A 40 2.53 -7.34 -3.66
N LYS A 41 2.16 -7.82 -2.48
CA LYS A 41 0.75 -7.90 -2.06
C LYS A 41 0.18 -6.52 -1.73
N LEU A 42 1.00 -5.59 -1.22
CA LEU A 42 0.60 -4.20 -1.07
C LEU A 42 0.32 -3.55 -2.44
N PHE A 43 1.18 -3.80 -3.43
CA PHE A 43 1.00 -3.27 -4.78
C PHE A 43 -0.23 -3.85 -5.47
N SER A 44 -0.48 -5.16 -5.33
CA SER A 44 -1.68 -5.77 -5.90
C SER A 44 -2.97 -5.17 -5.32
N TRP A 45 -2.99 -4.85 -4.03
CA TRP A 45 -4.12 -4.17 -3.40
C TRP A 45 -4.31 -2.74 -3.90
N LEU A 46 -3.23 -1.98 -4.07
CA LEU A 46 -3.30 -0.64 -4.63
C LEU A 46 -3.86 -0.68 -6.07
N ASN A 47 -3.40 -1.62 -6.89
CA ASN A 47 -3.93 -1.86 -8.23
C ASN A 47 -5.42 -2.25 -8.20
N ALA A 48 -5.83 -3.14 -7.29
CA ALA A 48 -7.23 -3.53 -7.13
C ALA A 48 -8.13 -2.35 -6.71
N LEU A 49 -7.57 -1.34 -6.05
CA LEU A 49 -8.25 -0.09 -5.70
C LEU A 49 -8.14 0.97 -6.80
N GLY A 50 -7.67 0.61 -7.99
CA GLY A 50 -7.60 1.49 -9.15
C GLY A 50 -6.43 2.49 -9.12
N TRP A 51 -5.38 2.22 -8.34
CA TRP A 51 -4.14 2.99 -8.40
C TRP A 51 -3.13 2.32 -9.30
N ASP A 52 -2.47 3.08 -10.16
CA ASP A 52 -1.29 2.61 -10.88
C ASP A 52 -0.05 2.76 -9.97
N VAL A 53 0.75 1.69 -9.89
CA VAL A 53 1.97 1.68 -9.09
C VAL A 53 3.20 1.80 -9.98
N GLU A 54 3.89 2.93 -9.91
CA GLU A 54 5.20 3.13 -10.54
C GLU A 54 6.33 3.02 -9.50
N ILE A 55 7.36 2.22 -9.81
CA ILE A 55 8.54 2.07 -8.96
C ILE A 55 9.74 2.71 -9.64
N THR A 56 10.15 3.88 -9.14
CA THR A 56 11.36 4.57 -9.60
C THR A 56 12.56 4.25 -8.70
N LEU A 57 13.61 3.67 -9.28
CA LEU A 57 14.87 3.41 -8.57
C LEU A 57 15.82 4.60 -8.72
N LYS A 58 16.37 5.08 -7.59
CA LYS A 58 17.40 6.13 -7.56
C LYS A 58 18.61 5.61 -6.81
N ARG A 59 19.80 5.91 -7.32
CA ARG A 59 21.04 5.54 -6.65
C ARG A 59 21.17 6.34 -5.35
N ASN A 60 21.33 5.66 -4.21
CA ASN A 60 21.68 6.31 -2.96
C ASN A 60 23.16 6.75 -3.05
N PRO A 61 23.47 8.05 -2.95
CA PRO A 61 24.85 8.53 -3.00
C PRO A 61 25.66 8.12 -1.77
N ASN A 62 24.99 7.80 -0.66
CA ASN A 62 25.64 7.29 0.54
C ASN A 62 25.73 5.76 0.48
N ALA A 63 26.89 5.19 0.83
CA ALA A 63 27.16 3.75 0.83
C ALA A 63 26.34 2.92 1.86
N GLY A 64 25.28 3.51 2.42
CA GLY A 64 24.37 2.87 3.37
C GLY A 64 23.15 2.25 2.71
N SER A 65 22.26 1.68 3.53
CA SER A 65 20.99 1.11 3.07
C SER A 65 20.13 2.17 2.38
N GLY A 66 19.50 1.79 1.26
CA GLY A 66 18.50 2.63 0.58
C GLY A 66 17.22 2.77 1.40
N ALA A 67 16.37 3.72 1.01
CA ALA A 67 15.06 3.92 1.60
C ALA A 67 13.96 3.71 0.55
N LEU A 68 12.87 3.04 0.94
CA LEU A 68 11.65 3.02 0.15
C LEU A 68 10.85 4.29 0.45
N SER A 69 10.53 5.05 -0.59
CA SER A 69 9.65 6.22 -0.49
C SER A 69 8.52 6.08 -1.48
N VAL A 70 7.33 6.52 -1.09
CA VAL A 70 6.14 6.53 -1.93
C VAL A 70 5.77 7.98 -2.19
N LYS A 71 5.59 8.33 -3.46
CA LYS A 71 5.01 9.59 -3.87
C LYS A 71 3.62 9.32 -4.43
N LEU A 72 2.68 10.19 -4.11
CA LEU A 72 1.35 10.17 -4.70
C LEU A 72 1.32 11.29 -5.72
N ASP A 73 1.06 10.92 -6.96
CA ASP A 73 0.79 11.83 -8.07
C ASP A 73 -0.76 11.85 -8.19
N GLU A 74 -1.38 13.02 -7.98
CA GLU A 74 -2.85 13.19 -7.95
C GLU A 74 -3.40 13.82 -9.22
#